data_AF-A0A3D4DQ55-F1
#
_entry.id   AF-A0A3D4DQ55-F1
#
_cell.length_a   1.000
_cell.length_b   1.000
_cell.length_c   1.000
_cell.angle_alpha   90.00
_cell.angle_beta   90.00
_cell.angle_gamma   90.00
#
_symmetry.space_group_name_H-M   'P 1'
#
loop_
_entity.id
_entity.type
_entity.pdbx_description
1 polymer ?
#
loop_
_entity_poly.entity_id
_entity_poly.type
_entity_poly.pdbx_seq_one_letter_code
_entity_poly.pdbx_strand_id
1 'polypeptide(L)'
;MLLVYGDDHSGKSSTSAHQSEQTLAALSVPSLYPADVEEFLRFGLLGWEMSRFTGLWVGFKCVNETVEQTATVSLDAAGADIVVPKRHPDQLPPQGVNINPRFFGPGEVEQVVQRYRLPLVHAFVRANRIDRVAKGAELPRIGIVAAGKSYKDVCRALELLGLDPARMAALGVGVWKVGCIWPLEPQGIAAFSGQAEALLFVEDKHPVLEDQARAILYDTARHPAIWGKTDGQGNRLFPSDVAIDPQETARALYRLLRDRGLADPTLEAAYERMAPAPLLNRPTASGDTRVPYFCSGCPHNTSTRLPDGSLAFSGIGCHTLVLFNGTDTTMPPTQMGGEGANWIGLAPFTETPHMFQNIGDGTYFHSGLLAIRASVAAGVNVTYKILYNDAVAMTGGQPIDGPISVGR
;
A
#
# COMPACT_ATOMS: atom_id res chain seq x y z
N MET A 1 -3.83 3.00 19.86
CA MET A 1 -3.33 1.80 19.18
C MET A 1 -2.98 2.14 17.74
N LEU A 2 -1.84 1.66 17.27
CA LEU A 2 -1.41 1.76 15.88
C LEU A 2 -1.52 0.37 15.25
N LEU A 3 -2.19 0.26 14.11
CA LEU A 3 -2.32 -0.97 13.32
C LEU A 3 -1.41 -0.80 12.10
N VAL A 4 -0.27 -1.49 12.09
CA VAL A 4 0.67 -1.45 10.97
C VAL A 4 0.27 -2.52 9.96
N TYR A 5 0.11 -2.15 8.70
CA TYR A 5 -0.23 -3.10 7.63
C TYR A 5 0.69 -2.90 6.42
N GLY A 6 1.10 -4.01 5.82
CA GLY A 6 1.94 -4.05 4.64
C GLY A 6 1.12 -4.27 3.37
N ASP A 7 1.35 -3.46 2.34
CA ASP A 7 0.84 -3.68 1.00
C ASP A 7 2.00 -3.84 0.00
N ASP A 8 1.90 -4.86 -0.84
CA ASP A 8 2.81 -5.09 -1.96
C ASP A 8 2.03 -4.92 -3.27
N HIS A 9 1.99 -3.68 -3.77
CA HIS A 9 1.21 -3.35 -4.97
C HIS A 9 1.70 -4.12 -6.21
N SER A 10 2.98 -4.50 -6.23
CA SER A 10 3.62 -5.20 -7.34
C SER A 10 3.56 -6.73 -7.24
N GLY A 11 3.19 -7.29 -6.08
CA GLY A 11 3.26 -8.73 -5.82
C GLY A 11 4.68 -9.30 -5.92
N LYS A 12 5.70 -8.53 -5.51
CA LYS A 12 7.12 -8.94 -5.53
C LYS A 12 7.42 -10.07 -4.54
N SER A 13 6.83 -10.01 -3.35
CA SER A 13 7.14 -10.91 -2.22
C SER A 13 5.90 -11.50 -1.55
N SER A 14 4.71 -11.18 -2.06
CA SER A 14 3.42 -11.59 -1.51
C SER A 14 2.66 -12.55 -2.44
N THR A 15 1.84 -13.45 -1.88
CA THR A 15 0.94 -14.32 -2.65
C THR A 15 -0.13 -13.54 -3.43
N SER A 16 -0.46 -12.34 -2.97
CA SER A 16 -1.41 -11.44 -3.62
C SER A 16 -0.86 -10.03 -3.69
N ALA A 17 -1.01 -9.37 -4.84
CA ALA A 17 -0.84 -7.93 -4.94
C ALA A 17 -2.03 -7.23 -4.27
N HIS A 18 -1.99 -7.05 -2.95
CA HIS A 18 -3.12 -6.53 -2.18
C HIS A 18 -3.14 -4.99 -2.12
N GLN A 19 -4.27 -4.44 -1.68
CA GLN A 19 -4.46 -3.04 -1.33
C GLN A 19 -5.41 -3.01 -0.13
N SER A 20 -4.91 -2.66 1.05
CA SER A 20 -5.62 -2.88 2.31
C SER A 20 -6.57 -1.74 2.68
N GLU A 21 -6.39 -0.55 2.12
CA GLU A 21 -7.11 0.67 2.53
C GLU A 21 -8.62 0.52 2.56
N GLN A 22 -9.21 -0.16 1.58
CA GLN A 22 -10.66 -0.36 1.49
C GLN A 22 -11.17 -1.20 2.67
N THR A 23 -10.40 -2.19 3.09
CA THR A 23 -10.71 -3.02 4.26
C THR A 23 -10.62 -2.20 5.54
N LEU A 24 -9.57 -1.37 5.68
CA LEU A 24 -9.43 -0.50 6.85
C LEU A 24 -10.54 0.56 6.91
N ALA A 25 -10.92 1.13 5.76
CA ALA A 25 -12.06 2.04 5.66
C ALA A 25 -13.37 1.38 6.09
N ALA A 26 -13.63 0.15 5.65
CA ALA A 26 -14.80 -0.63 6.08
C ALA A 26 -14.81 -0.91 7.59
N LEU A 27 -13.64 -1.00 8.23
CA LEU A 27 -13.49 -1.15 9.69
C LEU A 27 -13.48 0.17 10.46
N SER A 28 -13.71 1.30 9.79
CA SER A 28 -13.61 2.64 10.37
C SER A 28 -12.24 2.95 11.00
N VAL A 29 -11.16 2.44 10.39
CA VAL A 29 -9.78 2.66 10.81
C VAL A 29 -9.14 3.72 9.91
N PRO A 30 -8.85 4.93 10.41
CA PRO A 30 -8.11 5.94 9.67
C PRO A 30 -6.74 5.44 9.26
N SER A 31 -6.28 5.71 8.05
CA SER A 31 -4.99 5.23 7.55
C SER A 31 -4.03 6.38 7.28
N LEU A 32 -2.84 6.30 7.90
CA LEU A 32 -1.69 7.17 7.62
C LEU A 32 -0.76 6.50 6.62
N TYR A 33 -0.21 7.26 5.67
CA TYR A 33 0.69 6.74 4.65
C TYR A 33 1.97 7.60 4.51
N PRO A 34 3.07 7.23 5.19
CA PRO A 34 4.33 7.94 5.12
C PRO A 34 5.01 7.77 3.74
N ALA A 35 5.74 8.78 3.29
CA ALA A 35 6.45 8.74 2.01
C ALA A 35 7.95 8.42 2.11
N ASP A 36 8.54 8.53 3.31
CA ASP A 36 9.96 8.34 3.58
C ASP A 36 10.21 8.09 5.07
N VAL A 37 11.46 7.78 5.43
CA VAL A 37 11.89 7.43 6.80
C VAL A 37 11.55 8.51 7.85
N GLU A 38 11.63 9.79 7.51
CA GLU A 38 11.24 10.89 8.41
C GLU A 38 9.72 10.88 8.64
N GLU A 39 8.99 10.70 7.54
CA GLU A 39 7.59 10.25 7.44
C GLU A 39 7.22 9.20 8.48
N PHE A 40 7.97 8.10 8.49
CA PHE A 40 7.68 6.96 9.35
C PHE A 40 7.68 7.34 10.82
N LEU A 41 8.71 8.08 11.26
CA LEU A 41 8.84 8.51 12.64
C LEU A 41 7.73 9.48 13.02
N ARG A 42 7.52 10.53 12.21
CA ARG A 42 6.51 11.56 12.50
C ARG A 42 5.09 11.00 12.45
N PHE A 43 4.74 10.26 11.41
CA PHE A 43 3.39 9.71 11.26
C PHE A 43 3.12 8.59 12.26
N GLY A 44 4.14 7.85 12.71
CA GLY A 44 4.00 6.87 13.80
C GLY A 44 3.59 7.55 15.11
N LEU A 45 4.28 8.64 15.48
CA LEU A 45 3.94 9.44 16.66
C LEU A 45 2.56 10.10 16.53
N LEU A 46 2.25 10.68 15.37
CA LEU A 46 0.92 11.23 15.08
C LEU A 46 -0.17 10.16 15.15
N GLY A 47 0.09 8.92 14.71
CA GLY A 47 -0.87 7.83 14.77
C GLY A 47 -1.22 7.43 16.19
N TRP A 48 -0.23 7.40 17.10
CA TRP A 48 -0.50 7.18 18.53
C TRP A 48 -1.32 8.32 19.14
N GLU A 49 -0.95 9.57 18.88
CA GLU A 49 -1.67 10.73 19.41
C GLU A 49 -3.08 10.86 18.82
N MET A 50 -3.24 10.61 17.52
CA MET A 50 -4.55 10.55 16.86
C MET A 50 -5.41 9.47 17.51
N SER A 51 -4.87 8.27 17.74
CA SER A 51 -5.62 7.19 18.38
C SER A 51 -6.06 7.54 19.80
N ARG A 52 -5.18 8.17 20.61
CA ARG A 52 -5.53 8.69 21.95
C ARG A 52 -6.60 9.78 21.88
N PHE A 53 -6.54 10.62 20.84
CA PHE A 53 -7.45 11.73 20.63
C PHE A 53 -8.83 11.31 20.11
N THR A 54 -8.92 10.29 19.27
CA THR A 54 -10.20 9.87 18.64
C THR A 54 -10.82 8.65 19.33
N GLY A 55 -10.03 7.83 20.02
CA GLY A 55 -10.43 6.53 20.52
C GLY A 55 -10.52 5.44 19.44
N LEU A 56 -10.11 5.74 18.19
CA LEU A 56 -10.01 4.76 17.10
C LEU A 56 -8.65 4.09 17.09
N TRP A 57 -8.60 2.90 16.49
CA TRP A 57 -7.33 2.38 15.97
C TRP A 57 -6.91 3.23 14.78
N VAL A 58 -5.61 3.44 14.60
CA VAL A 58 -5.08 4.17 13.44
C VAL A 58 -4.21 3.21 12.63
N GLY A 59 -4.60 3.01 11.38
CA GLY A 59 -3.87 2.29 10.38
C GLY A 59 -2.61 3.05 9.96
N PHE A 60 -1.54 2.30 9.69
CA PHE A 60 -0.26 2.82 9.27
C PHE A 60 0.23 1.97 8.10
N LYS A 61 0.12 2.53 6.90
CA LYS A 61 0.42 1.84 5.65
C LYS A 61 1.92 1.75 5.43
N CYS A 62 2.38 0.54 5.16
CA CYS A 62 3.74 0.22 4.81
C CYS A 62 3.77 -0.38 3.40
N VAL A 63 4.58 0.15 2.50
CA VAL A 63 4.88 -0.50 1.21
C VAL A 63 6.38 -0.70 1.08
N ASN A 64 6.81 -1.71 0.32
CA ASN A 64 8.23 -2.08 0.16
C ASN A 64 9.08 -0.86 -0.20
N GLU A 65 8.62 -0.04 -1.14
CA GLU A 65 9.32 1.16 -1.62
C GLU A 65 9.58 2.21 -0.54
N THR A 66 8.84 2.18 0.57
CA THR A 66 8.94 3.15 1.67
C THR A 66 9.62 2.56 2.91
N VAL A 67 9.43 1.26 3.17
CA VAL A 67 10.01 0.56 4.34
C VAL A 67 11.48 0.21 4.14
N GLU A 68 11.89 -0.12 2.91
CA GLU A 68 13.27 -0.55 2.61
C GLU A 68 14.23 0.64 2.39
N GLN A 69 13.83 1.85 2.76
CA GLN A 69 14.64 3.06 2.60
C GLN A 69 15.60 3.28 3.77
N THR A 70 16.78 3.84 3.46
CA THR A 70 17.76 4.28 4.46
C THR A 70 17.92 5.80 4.38
N ALA A 71 17.86 6.49 5.51
CA ALA A 71 18.11 7.92 5.59
C ALA A 71 18.67 8.33 6.97
N THR A 72 19.38 9.45 7.02
CA THR A 72 19.73 10.12 8.28
C THR A 72 18.59 11.08 8.65
N VAL A 73 18.04 10.94 9.85
CA VAL A 73 16.87 11.70 10.32
C VAL A 73 17.11 12.32 11.69
N SER A 74 16.44 13.44 11.97
CA SER A 74 16.44 14.05 13.30
C SER A 74 15.29 13.51 14.14
N LEU A 75 15.60 12.88 15.27
CA LEU A 75 14.57 12.33 16.18
C LEU A 75 13.80 13.44 16.90
N ASP A 76 14.45 14.55 17.23
CA ASP A 76 13.82 15.68 17.92
C ASP A 76 12.72 16.33 17.04
N ALA A 77 12.96 16.40 15.73
CA ALA A 77 12.01 16.98 14.78
C ALA A 77 10.77 16.10 14.56
N ALA A 78 10.89 14.78 14.71
CA ALA A 78 9.80 13.85 14.45
C ALA A 78 8.61 14.04 15.41
N GLY A 79 8.89 14.32 16.68
CA GLY A 79 7.86 14.55 17.72
C GLY A 79 7.53 16.03 17.96
N ALA A 80 8.29 16.96 17.37
CA ALA A 80 8.08 18.38 17.57
C ALA A 80 6.71 18.83 17.02
N ASP A 81 6.06 19.71 17.78
CA ASP A 81 4.86 20.45 17.39
C ASP A 81 3.63 19.58 17.08
N ILE A 82 3.51 18.38 17.68
CA ILE A 82 2.25 17.63 17.64
C ILE A 82 1.20 18.38 18.48
N VAL A 83 0.11 18.76 17.83
CA VAL A 83 -0.99 19.50 18.42
C VAL A 83 -2.13 18.54 18.73
N VAL A 84 -2.50 18.43 20.01
CA VAL A 84 -3.75 17.77 20.42
C VAL A 84 -4.86 18.84 20.46
N PRO A 85 -5.85 18.79 19.54
CA PRO A 85 -6.93 19.77 19.54
C PRO A 85 -7.73 19.75 20.83
N LYS A 86 -8.34 20.87 21.21
CA LYS A 86 -9.33 20.88 22.30
C LYS A 86 -10.60 20.19 21.82
N ARG A 87 -11.10 19.23 22.60
CA ARG A 87 -12.42 18.61 22.37
C ARG A 87 -13.49 19.55 22.92
N HIS A 88 -14.44 19.98 22.10
CA HIS A 88 -15.58 20.71 22.63
C HIS A 88 -16.61 19.71 23.23
N PRO A 89 -17.29 20.03 24.35
CA PRO A 89 -18.21 19.09 25.01
C PRO A 89 -19.38 18.62 24.13
N ASP A 90 -19.84 19.47 23.21
CA ASP A 90 -20.85 19.17 22.19
C ASP A 90 -20.38 18.18 21.12
N GLN A 91 -19.06 18.00 20.98
CA GLN A 91 -18.43 17.06 20.06
C GLN A 91 -18.13 15.71 20.72
N LEU A 92 -18.57 15.48 21.96
CA LEU A 92 -18.34 14.23 22.69
C LEU A 92 -19.67 13.60 23.11
N PRO A 93 -19.77 12.27 23.04
CA PRO A 93 -20.89 11.58 23.63
C PRO A 93 -20.74 11.57 25.18
N PRO A 94 -21.81 11.39 25.96
CA PRO A 94 -21.76 11.39 27.43
C PRO A 94 -20.71 10.44 28.04
N GLN A 95 -20.51 9.28 27.41
CA GLN A 95 -19.56 8.24 27.80
C GLN A 95 -18.12 8.51 27.34
N GLY A 96 -17.88 9.59 26.60
CA GLY A 96 -16.62 9.87 25.95
C GLY A 96 -16.32 8.94 24.76
N VAL A 97 -15.15 9.14 24.14
CA VAL A 97 -14.77 8.42 22.91
C VAL A 97 -13.84 7.24 23.16
N ASN A 98 -13.27 7.10 24.36
CA ASN A 98 -12.33 6.04 24.69
C ASN A 98 -13.04 4.73 25.04
N ILE A 99 -12.28 3.63 25.12
CA ILE A 99 -12.81 2.32 25.52
C ILE A 99 -13.48 2.38 26.89
N ASN A 100 -14.69 1.84 26.99
CA ASN A 100 -15.41 1.67 28.25
C ASN A 100 -15.54 0.17 28.56
N PRO A 101 -14.73 -0.37 29.50
CA PRO A 101 -14.71 -1.82 29.78
C PRO A 101 -15.98 -2.32 30.48
N ARG A 102 -16.87 -1.42 30.91
CA ARG A 102 -18.10 -1.75 31.64
C ARG A 102 -19.36 -1.63 30.79
N PHE A 103 -19.20 -1.34 29.49
CA PHE A 103 -20.31 -1.11 28.57
C PHE A 103 -20.24 -2.07 27.39
N PHE A 104 -21.34 -2.79 27.15
CA PHE A 104 -21.51 -3.65 25.97
C PHE A 104 -22.83 -3.29 25.28
N GLY A 105 -22.74 -2.50 24.22
CA GLY A 105 -23.88 -2.09 23.39
C GLY A 105 -23.40 -1.84 21.97
N PRO A 106 -23.34 -2.87 21.10
CA PRO A 106 -22.73 -2.76 19.77
C PRO A 106 -23.28 -1.62 18.92
N GLY A 107 -24.60 -1.41 18.93
CA GLY A 107 -25.23 -0.31 18.18
C GLY A 107 -24.85 1.09 18.69
N GLU A 108 -24.71 1.26 20.01
CA GLU A 108 -24.25 2.54 20.58
C GLU A 108 -22.76 2.77 20.33
N VAL A 109 -21.95 1.71 20.37
CA VAL A 109 -20.53 1.79 19.98
C VAL A 109 -20.39 2.24 18.54
N GLU A 110 -21.20 1.70 17.62
CA GLU A 110 -21.21 2.11 16.23
C GLU A 110 -21.62 3.58 16.07
N GLN A 111 -22.66 4.03 16.78
CA GLN A 111 -23.05 5.44 16.79
C GLN A 111 -21.92 6.35 17.29
N VAL A 112 -21.16 5.92 18.31
CA VAL A 112 -19.99 6.65 18.81
C VAL A 112 -18.91 6.76 17.74
N VAL A 113 -18.61 5.67 17.04
CA VAL A 113 -17.63 5.64 15.94
C VAL A 113 -18.03 6.63 14.85
N GLN A 114 -19.24 6.51 14.31
CA GLN A 114 -19.68 7.28 13.15
C GLN A 114 -19.92 8.76 13.47
N ARG A 115 -20.61 9.06 14.57
CA ARG A 115 -21.06 10.42 14.88
C ARG A 115 -20.02 11.27 15.60
N TYR A 116 -19.03 10.64 16.24
CA TYR A 116 -18.07 11.35 17.10
C TYR A 116 -16.61 11.03 16.77
N ARG A 117 -16.22 9.76 16.71
CA ARG A 117 -14.80 9.41 16.55
C ARG A 117 -14.23 9.77 15.18
N LEU A 118 -14.95 9.46 14.08
CA LEU A 118 -14.50 9.79 12.73
C LEU A 118 -14.40 11.32 12.50
N PRO A 119 -15.37 12.15 12.90
CA PRO A 119 -15.23 13.61 12.82
C PRO A 119 -14.00 14.16 13.57
N LEU A 120 -13.60 13.55 14.70
CA LEU A 120 -12.39 13.95 15.43
C LEU A 120 -11.11 13.66 14.63
N VAL A 121 -11.11 12.70 13.71
CA VAL A 121 -9.97 12.43 12.83
C VAL A 121 -9.67 13.65 11.96
N HIS A 122 -10.68 14.23 11.31
CA HIS A 122 -10.52 15.44 10.50
C HIS A 122 -9.99 16.62 11.32
N ALA A 123 -10.49 16.80 12.55
CA ALA A 123 -9.99 17.83 13.45
C ALA A 123 -8.49 17.64 13.77
N PHE A 124 -8.07 16.40 14.01
CA PHE A 124 -6.67 16.07 14.30
C PHE A 124 -5.77 16.24 13.07
N VAL A 125 -6.19 15.76 11.91
CA VAL A 125 -5.48 15.88 10.62
C VAL A 125 -5.20 17.35 10.29
N ARG A 126 -6.22 18.20 10.41
CA ARG A 126 -6.12 19.63 10.14
C ARG A 126 -5.22 20.36 11.14
N ALA A 127 -5.34 20.07 12.44
CA ALA A 127 -4.52 20.72 13.46
C ALA A 127 -3.02 20.41 13.33
N ASN A 128 -2.70 19.20 12.85
CA ASN A 128 -1.31 18.75 12.69
C ASN A 128 -0.76 18.93 11.27
N ARG A 129 -1.57 19.46 10.33
CA ARG A 129 -1.22 19.60 8.91
C ARG A 129 -0.65 18.30 8.32
N ILE A 130 -1.31 17.19 8.68
CA ILE A 130 -0.91 15.86 8.19
C ILE A 130 -1.02 15.86 6.66
N ASP A 131 -2.15 16.34 6.16
CA ASP A 131 -2.34 16.70 4.76
C ASP A 131 -1.91 18.17 4.56
N ARG A 132 -1.10 18.44 3.54
CA ARG A 132 -0.49 19.76 3.34
C ARG A 132 -0.11 20.04 1.91
N VAL A 133 -0.07 21.33 1.54
CA VAL A 133 0.59 21.75 0.29
C VAL A 133 2.09 21.55 0.47
N ALA A 134 2.65 20.61 -0.28
CA ALA A 134 4.06 20.23 -0.15
C ALA A 134 4.96 20.99 -1.12
N LYS A 135 4.44 21.38 -2.29
CA LYS A 135 5.16 22.11 -3.33
C LYS A 135 4.22 23.03 -4.12
N GLY A 136 4.76 24.12 -4.67
CA GLY A 136 4.04 24.97 -5.61
C GLY A 136 2.98 25.86 -4.97
N ALA A 137 1.96 26.21 -5.75
CA ALA A 137 0.91 27.15 -5.33
C ALA A 137 -0.03 26.55 -4.27
N GLU A 138 -0.40 27.36 -3.27
CA GLU A 138 -1.39 26.99 -2.25
C GLU A 138 -2.83 27.00 -2.78
N LEU A 139 -3.09 27.87 -3.76
CA LEU A 139 -4.35 27.95 -4.52
C LEU A 139 -4.03 27.71 -6.00
N PRO A 140 -3.75 26.46 -6.39
CA PRO A 140 -3.32 26.17 -7.74
C PRO A 140 -4.47 26.26 -8.74
N ARG A 141 -4.10 26.58 -9.98
CA ARG A 141 -4.93 26.33 -11.17
C ARG A 141 -4.97 24.84 -11.50
N ILE A 142 -3.83 24.15 -11.35
CA ILE A 142 -3.68 22.70 -11.55
C ILE A 142 -3.14 22.07 -10.26
N GLY A 143 -3.98 21.33 -9.57
CA GLY A 143 -3.59 20.62 -8.35
C GLY A 143 -3.14 19.19 -8.66
N ILE A 144 -2.12 18.69 -7.95
CA ILE A 144 -1.71 17.30 -7.96
C ILE A 144 -1.89 16.75 -6.55
N VAL A 145 -2.58 15.62 -6.41
CA VAL A 145 -2.91 14.99 -5.13
C VAL A 145 -2.27 13.61 -5.08
N ALA A 146 -1.43 13.36 -4.08
CA ALA A 146 -0.74 12.09 -3.93
C ALA A 146 -0.36 11.81 -2.46
N ALA A 147 -0.12 10.54 -2.14
CA ALA A 147 0.28 10.07 -0.82
C ALA A 147 1.47 9.11 -0.90
N GLY A 148 2.18 8.93 0.22
CA GLY A 148 3.26 7.95 0.38
C GLY A 148 4.24 7.87 -0.80
N LYS A 149 4.46 6.66 -1.33
CA LYS A 149 5.32 6.43 -2.49
C LYS A 149 4.89 7.24 -3.73
N SER A 150 3.59 7.35 -4.02
CA SER A 150 3.11 8.10 -5.20
C SER A 150 3.46 9.59 -5.12
N TYR A 151 3.58 10.16 -3.93
CA TYR A 151 4.10 11.53 -3.76
C TYR A 151 5.57 11.65 -4.20
N LYS A 152 6.40 10.63 -3.97
CA LYS A 152 7.80 10.59 -4.45
C LYS A 152 7.84 10.46 -5.98
N ASP A 153 6.93 9.68 -6.56
CA ASP A 153 6.80 9.60 -8.02
C ASP A 153 6.40 10.93 -8.64
N VAL A 154 5.46 11.66 -8.01
CA VAL A 154 5.09 13.03 -8.41
C VAL A 154 6.30 13.95 -8.33
N CYS A 155 7.09 13.89 -7.26
CA CYS A 155 8.30 14.71 -7.14
C CYS A 155 9.27 14.44 -8.30
N ARG A 156 9.48 13.18 -8.64
CA ARG A 156 10.35 12.79 -9.75
C ARG A 156 9.75 13.17 -11.12
N ALA A 157 8.44 13.08 -11.28
CA ALA A 157 7.73 13.48 -12.50
C ALA A 157 7.88 14.98 -12.78
N LEU A 158 7.79 15.82 -11.74
CA LEU A 158 8.04 17.26 -11.85
C LEU A 158 9.46 17.55 -12.34
N GLU A 159 10.46 16.85 -11.81
CA GLU A 159 11.85 16.97 -12.26
C GLU A 159 12.02 16.55 -13.72
N LEU A 160 11.41 15.42 -14.12
CA LEU A 160 11.48 14.93 -15.50
C LEU A 160 10.88 15.92 -16.51
N LEU A 161 9.84 16.65 -16.11
CA LEU A 161 9.21 17.72 -16.92
C LEU A 161 9.93 19.07 -16.82
N GLY A 162 10.94 19.21 -15.96
CA GLY A 162 11.61 20.49 -15.71
C GLY A 162 10.69 21.52 -15.05
N LEU A 163 9.77 21.08 -14.19
CA LEU A 163 8.87 21.91 -13.41
C LEU A 163 9.52 22.25 -12.06
N ASP A 164 10.44 23.21 -12.08
CA ASP A 164 11.03 23.80 -10.88
C ASP A 164 10.02 24.71 -10.15
N PRO A 165 10.32 25.20 -8.92
CA PRO A 165 9.40 26.04 -8.16
C PRO A 165 8.94 27.31 -8.89
N ALA A 166 9.83 27.95 -9.66
CA ALA A 166 9.50 29.18 -10.39
C ALA A 166 8.51 28.88 -11.52
N ARG A 167 8.73 27.78 -12.24
CA ARG A 167 7.86 27.35 -13.33
C ARG A 167 6.52 26.81 -12.84
N MET A 168 6.52 26.07 -11.74
CA MET A 168 5.28 25.67 -11.07
C MET A 168 4.45 26.90 -10.68
N ALA A 169 5.07 27.94 -10.12
CA ALA A 169 4.38 29.18 -9.80
C ALA A 169 3.81 29.88 -11.05
N ALA A 170 4.59 29.97 -12.14
CA ALA A 170 4.16 30.58 -13.39
C ALA A 170 2.97 29.85 -14.03
N LEU A 171 2.92 28.51 -13.93
CA LEU A 171 1.85 27.68 -14.46
C LEU A 171 0.67 27.50 -13.48
N GLY A 172 0.79 27.99 -12.25
CA GLY A 172 -0.20 27.78 -11.20
C GLY A 172 -0.35 26.32 -10.77
N VAL A 173 0.76 25.56 -10.74
CA VAL A 173 0.78 24.15 -10.32
C VAL A 173 1.07 24.06 -8.82
N GLY A 174 0.29 23.22 -8.13
CA GLY A 174 0.46 22.93 -6.70
C GLY A 174 0.39 21.43 -6.44
N VAL A 175 1.12 20.95 -5.44
CA VAL A 175 1.11 19.55 -4.98
C VAL A 175 0.58 19.50 -3.56
N TRP A 176 -0.58 18.86 -3.39
CA TRP A 176 -1.14 18.55 -2.09
C TRP A 176 -0.78 17.12 -1.71
N LYS A 177 0.06 17.01 -0.68
CA LYS A 177 0.48 15.73 -0.13
C LYS A 177 -0.52 15.31 0.93
N VAL A 178 -1.16 14.18 0.69
CA VAL A 178 -2.06 13.54 1.65
C VAL A 178 -1.24 12.62 2.54
N GLY A 179 -1.36 12.81 3.85
CA GLY A 179 -0.78 11.93 4.86
C GLY A 179 -1.81 11.00 5.48
N CYS A 180 -3.07 11.43 5.60
CA CYS A 180 -4.20 10.60 6.04
C CYS A 180 -5.07 10.24 4.83
N ILE A 181 -4.87 9.04 4.27
CA ILE A 181 -5.50 8.62 3.02
C ILE A 181 -6.96 8.20 3.18
N TRP A 182 -7.37 7.88 4.40
CA TRP A 182 -8.77 7.69 4.76
C TRP A 182 -8.97 8.03 6.24
N PRO A 183 -10.06 8.72 6.63
CA PRO A 183 -10.94 9.48 5.75
C PRO A 183 -10.26 10.78 5.29
N LEU A 184 -10.39 11.11 4.01
CA LEU A 184 -9.82 12.33 3.41
C LEU A 184 -10.39 13.59 4.07
N GLU A 185 -9.55 14.56 4.44
CA GLU A 185 -10.00 15.74 5.18
C GLU A 185 -10.75 16.74 4.26
N PRO A 186 -12.06 16.94 4.47
CA PRO A 186 -12.91 17.62 3.50
C PRO A 186 -12.60 19.12 3.38
N GLN A 187 -12.21 19.78 4.47
CA GLN A 187 -11.96 21.23 4.43
C GLN A 187 -10.63 21.54 3.73
N GLY A 188 -9.60 20.74 3.97
CA GLY A 188 -8.28 20.85 3.38
C GLY A 188 -8.32 20.68 1.87
N ILE A 189 -8.98 19.62 1.38
CA ILE A 189 -9.10 19.42 -0.07
C ILE A 189 -9.98 20.50 -0.73
N ALA A 190 -11.07 20.93 -0.09
CA ALA A 190 -11.90 22.00 -0.61
C ALA A 190 -11.14 23.34 -0.67
N ALA A 191 -10.34 23.66 0.36
CA ALA A 191 -9.52 24.86 0.38
C ALA A 191 -8.44 24.83 -0.71
N PHE A 192 -7.72 23.71 -0.85
CA PHE A 192 -6.70 23.53 -1.89
C PHE A 192 -7.28 23.62 -3.30
N SER A 193 -8.49 23.08 -3.51
CA SER A 193 -9.12 23.02 -4.83
C SER A 193 -10.00 24.23 -5.19
N GLY A 194 -10.16 25.21 -4.30
CA GLY A 194 -11.12 26.31 -4.47
C GLY A 194 -10.94 27.17 -5.73
N GLN A 195 -9.74 27.17 -6.33
CA GLN A 195 -9.44 27.84 -7.60
C GLN A 195 -8.94 26.89 -8.70
N ALA A 196 -8.91 25.58 -8.41
CA ALA A 196 -8.38 24.60 -9.35
C ALA A 196 -9.36 24.38 -10.51
N GLU A 197 -8.83 24.40 -11.73
CA GLU A 197 -9.55 23.94 -12.92
C GLU A 197 -9.55 22.41 -13.00
N ALA A 198 -8.47 21.79 -12.51
CA ALA A 198 -8.32 20.35 -12.49
C ALA A 198 -7.45 19.88 -11.32
N LEU A 199 -7.75 18.68 -10.84
CA LEU A 199 -6.93 17.93 -9.90
C LEU A 199 -6.48 16.62 -10.54
N LEU A 200 -5.18 16.32 -10.48
CA LEU A 200 -4.59 15.04 -10.88
C LEU A 200 -4.32 14.19 -9.64
N PHE A 201 -5.04 13.09 -9.49
CA PHE A 201 -4.84 12.07 -8.46
C PHE A 201 -3.83 11.05 -8.95
N VAL A 202 -2.76 10.89 -8.17
CA VAL A 202 -1.71 9.89 -8.42
C VAL A 202 -1.70 8.92 -7.24
N GLU A 203 -2.33 7.77 -7.45
CA GLU A 203 -2.43 6.69 -6.49
C GLU A 203 -2.34 5.34 -7.20
N ASP A 204 -1.60 4.40 -6.62
CA ASP A 204 -1.44 3.04 -7.16
C ASP A 204 -2.76 2.25 -7.02
N LYS A 205 -3.00 1.31 -7.94
CA LYS A 205 -4.13 0.37 -7.87
C LYS A 205 -5.52 1.04 -7.82
N HIS A 206 -6.49 0.57 -7.04
CA HIS A 206 -7.86 1.12 -7.07
C HIS A 206 -7.88 2.55 -6.51
N PRO A 207 -8.68 3.48 -7.08
CA PRO A 207 -8.86 4.81 -6.49
C PRO A 207 -9.43 4.74 -5.08
N VAL A 208 -8.84 5.51 -4.17
CA VAL A 208 -9.28 5.73 -2.78
C VAL A 208 -9.37 7.23 -2.53
N LEU A 209 -8.34 7.98 -2.91
CA LEU A 209 -8.33 9.45 -2.79
C LEU A 209 -9.26 10.09 -3.83
N GLU A 210 -9.22 9.61 -5.08
CA GLU A 210 -10.05 10.11 -6.17
C GLU A 210 -11.54 10.01 -5.84
N ASP A 211 -11.99 8.84 -5.34
CA ASP A 211 -13.41 8.58 -5.04
C ASP A 211 -13.91 9.44 -3.88
N GLN A 212 -13.12 9.57 -2.81
CA GLN A 212 -13.44 10.46 -1.68
C GLN A 212 -13.49 11.92 -2.12
N ALA A 213 -12.55 12.37 -2.95
CA ALA A 213 -12.53 13.73 -3.46
C ALA A 213 -13.74 14.05 -4.33
N ARG A 214 -14.18 13.12 -5.18
CA ARG A 214 -15.44 13.26 -5.93
C ARG A 214 -16.61 13.46 -4.97
N ALA A 215 -16.74 12.58 -3.97
CA ALA A 215 -17.82 12.67 -2.99
C ALA A 215 -17.81 13.99 -2.18
N ILE A 216 -16.64 14.53 -1.87
CA ILE A 216 -16.50 15.78 -1.10
C ILE A 216 -16.76 17.01 -1.97
N LEU A 217 -16.25 17.04 -3.20
CA LEU A 217 -16.18 18.27 -4.00
C LEU A 217 -17.37 18.44 -4.94
N TYR A 218 -18.00 17.38 -5.45
CA TYR A 218 -18.95 17.50 -6.57
C TYR A 218 -20.35 17.96 -6.14
N ASP A 219 -20.65 17.90 -4.84
CA ASP A 219 -21.85 18.54 -4.27
C ASP A 219 -21.68 20.06 -4.06
N THR A 220 -20.52 20.62 -4.43
CA THR A 220 -20.27 22.06 -4.36
C THR A 220 -20.56 22.76 -5.68
N ALA A 221 -20.93 24.05 -5.61
CA ALA A 221 -21.27 24.86 -6.78
C ALA A 221 -20.11 25.01 -7.79
N ARG A 222 -18.86 24.86 -7.34
CA ARG A 222 -17.67 24.99 -8.17
C ARG A 222 -16.70 23.86 -7.83
N HIS A 223 -16.54 22.92 -8.75
CA HIS A 223 -15.70 21.75 -8.58
C HIS A 223 -14.66 21.64 -9.71
N PRO A 224 -13.43 21.21 -9.41
CA PRO A 224 -12.42 20.95 -10.43
C PRO A 224 -12.75 19.70 -11.25
N ALA A 225 -12.24 19.64 -12.48
CA ALA A 225 -12.20 18.38 -13.20
C ALA A 225 -11.25 17.39 -12.49
N ILE A 226 -11.73 16.20 -12.17
CA ILE A 226 -10.90 15.18 -11.51
C ILE A 226 -10.31 14.25 -12.57
N TRP A 227 -8.97 14.25 -12.63
CA TRP A 227 -8.12 13.38 -13.42
C TRP A 227 -7.46 12.37 -12.48
N GLY A 228 -7.32 11.13 -12.90
CA GLY A 228 -6.70 10.08 -12.09
C GLY A 228 -6.69 8.78 -12.87
N LYS A 229 -7.59 7.85 -12.54
CA LYS A 229 -7.76 6.63 -13.34
C LYS A 229 -8.23 6.93 -14.75
N THR A 230 -9.04 7.97 -14.91
CA THR A 230 -9.45 8.50 -16.20
C THR A 230 -9.04 9.96 -16.36
N ASP A 231 -8.94 10.41 -17.60
CA ASP A 231 -8.82 11.84 -17.94
C ASP A 231 -10.18 12.55 -17.90
N GLY A 232 -10.19 13.84 -18.25
CA GLY A 232 -11.41 14.67 -18.29
C GLY A 232 -12.43 14.26 -19.35
N GLN A 233 -12.07 13.34 -20.25
CA GLN A 233 -12.91 12.82 -21.32
C GLN A 233 -13.34 11.36 -21.05
N GLY A 234 -12.93 10.79 -19.90
CA GLY A 234 -13.24 9.41 -19.51
C GLY A 234 -12.32 8.35 -20.12
N ASN A 235 -11.25 8.73 -20.84
CA ASN A 235 -10.27 7.76 -21.31
C ASN A 235 -9.37 7.34 -20.15
N ARG A 236 -8.88 6.10 -20.18
CA ARG A 236 -7.93 5.59 -19.18
C ARG A 236 -6.65 6.44 -19.18
N LEU A 237 -6.27 6.94 -18.01
CA LEU A 237 -5.06 7.70 -17.77
C LEU A 237 -4.05 6.92 -16.93
N PHE A 238 -4.47 6.39 -15.77
CA PHE A 238 -3.67 5.49 -14.94
C PHE A 238 -4.30 4.09 -14.84
N PRO A 239 -3.49 3.02 -14.72
CA PRO A 239 -3.99 1.69 -14.41
C PRO A 239 -4.57 1.62 -12.99
N SER A 240 -5.47 0.65 -12.78
CA SER A 240 -6.08 0.38 -11.46
C SER A 240 -5.62 -0.96 -10.84
N ASP A 241 -4.69 -1.63 -11.51
CA ASP A 241 -4.28 -3.00 -11.26
C ASP A 241 -2.77 -3.14 -10.97
N VAL A 242 -1.98 -2.11 -11.28
CA VAL A 242 -0.52 -2.11 -11.07
C VAL A 242 -0.04 -0.83 -10.36
N ALA A 243 1.19 -0.86 -9.86
CA ALA A 243 1.89 0.31 -9.37
C ALA A 243 2.26 1.24 -10.53
N ILE A 244 2.16 2.56 -10.30
CA ILE A 244 2.43 3.61 -11.29
C ILE A 244 3.90 4.02 -11.19
N ASP A 245 4.57 4.27 -12.32
CA ASP A 245 5.95 4.77 -12.32
C ASP A 245 6.04 6.34 -12.46
N PRO A 246 7.20 6.95 -12.15
CA PRO A 246 7.39 8.39 -12.31
C PRO A 246 7.23 8.92 -13.75
N GLN A 247 7.56 8.12 -14.77
CA GLN A 247 7.40 8.54 -16.17
C GLN A 247 5.93 8.51 -16.59
N GLU A 248 5.17 7.50 -16.16
CA GLU A 248 3.71 7.47 -16.34
C GLU A 248 3.06 8.69 -15.70
N THR A 249 3.48 9.02 -14.47
CA THR A 249 3.04 10.22 -13.76
C THR A 249 3.39 11.50 -14.52
N ALA A 250 4.61 11.60 -15.06
CA ALA A 250 5.03 12.74 -15.86
C ALA A 250 4.24 12.88 -17.17
N ARG A 251 3.99 11.76 -17.86
CA ARG A 251 3.17 11.73 -19.09
C ARG A 251 1.74 12.17 -18.81
N ALA A 252 1.14 11.70 -17.70
CA ALA A 252 -0.20 12.09 -17.30
C ALA A 252 -0.30 13.59 -16.94
N LEU A 253 0.67 14.10 -16.17
CA LEU A 253 0.74 15.51 -15.83
C LEU A 253 0.90 16.39 -17.08
N TYR A 254 1.79 16.03 -18.00
CA TYR A 254 1.93 16.74 -19.27
C TYR A 254 0.63 16.74 -20.07
N ARG A 255 -0.08 15.60 -20.17
CA ARG A 255 -1.37 15.53 -20.88
C ARG A 255 -2.39 16.49 -20.28
N LEU A 256 -2.49 16.55 -18.96
CA LEU A 256 -3.35 17.50 -18.27
C LEU A 256 -2.94 18.96 -18.54
N LEU A 257 -1.65 19.29 -18.44
CA LEU A 257 -1.16 20.64 -18.74
C LEU A 257 -1.47 21.03 -20.19
N ARG A 258 -1.29 20.10 -21.14
CA ARG A 258 -1.64 20.33 -22.55
C ARG A 258 -3.12 20.55 -22.76
N ASP A 259 -3.98 19.72 -22.16
CA ASP A 259 -5.45 19.87 -22.20
C ASP A 259 -5.90 21.25 -21.71
N ARG A 260 -5.19 21.82 -20.74
CA ARG A 260 -5.48 23.15 -20.17
C ARG A 260 -4.76 24.32 -20.86
N GLY A 261 -4.12 24.06 -21.99
CA GLY A 261 -3.39 25.08 -22.76
C GLY A 261 -2.15 25.63 -22.04
N LEU A 262 -1.58 24.85 -21.12
CA LEU A 262 -0.41 25.18 -20.30
C LEU A 262 0.88 24.51 -20.80
N ALA A 263 0.82 23.69 -21.85
CA ALA A 263 2.01 23.11 -22.46
C ALA A 263 2.74 24.14 -23.32
N ASP A 264 4.07 24.14 -23.22
CA ASP A 264 4.97 24.96 -24.03
C ASP A 264 6.04 24.08 -24.70
N PRO A 265 6.87 24.61 -25.62
CA PRO A 265 7.87 23.82 -26.33
C PRO A 265 8.87 23.09 -25.44
N THR A 266 9.13 23.59 -24.23
CA THR A 266 10.06 22.93 -23.30
C THR A 266 9.40 21.75 -22.60
N LEU A 267 8.12 21.87 -22.21
CA LEU A 267 7.33 20.74 -21.71
C LEU A 267 7.14 19.67 -22.80
N GLU A 268 6.87 20.09 -24.04
CA GLU A 268 6.79 19.21 -25.19
C GLU A 268 8.09 18.42 -25.37
N ALA A 269 9.23 19.13 -25.41
CA ALA A 269 10.53 18.49 -25.55
C ALA A 269 10.84 17.52 -24.39
N ALA A 270 10.40 17.83 -23.17
CA ALA A 270 10.54 16.93 -22.02
C ALA A 270 9.68 15.68 -22.17
N TYR A 271 8.42 15.84 -22.57
CA TYR A 271 7.51 14.74 -22.85
C TYR A 271 8.04 13.83 -23.97
N GLU A 272 8.52 14.39 -25.08
CA GLU A 272 9.07 13.64 -26.22
C GLU A 272 10.31 12.82 -25.83
N ARG A 273 11.13 13.30 -24.88
CA ARG A 273 12.24 12.49 -24.33
C ARG A 273 11.76 11.28 -23.52
N MET A 274 10.55 11.33 -22.98
CA MET A 274 9.90 10.26 -22.23
C MET A 274 8.92 9.44 -23.07
N ALA A 275 8.66 9.87 -24.32
CA ALA A 275 7.87 9.09 -25.24
C ALA A 275 8.58 7.74 -25.44
N PRO A 276 7.84 6.62 -25.39
CA PRO A 276 8.44 5.35 -25.68
C PRO A 276 9.09 5.44 -27.06
N ALA A 277 10.40 5.22 -27.13
CA ALA A 277 11.08 5.13 -28.42
C ALA A 277 10.28 4.14 -29.29
N PRO A 278 10.07 4.44 -30.60
CA PRO A 278 9.46 3.46 -31.48
C PRO A 278 10.23 2.15 -31.31
N LEU A 279 9.50 1.03 -31.29
CA LEU A 279 10.01 -0.34 -31.10
C LEU A 279 10.90 -0.81 -32.28
N LEU A 280 11.79 0.05 -32.75
CA LEU A 280 12.85 -0.24 -33.68
C LEU A 280 14.12 -0.44 -32.85
N ASN A 281 14.51 -1.70 -32.70
CA ASN A 281 15.77 -2.15 -32.09
C ASN A 281 15.91 -2.01 -30.57
N ARG A 282 14.87 -2.30 -29.81
CA ARG A 282 15.10 -2.92 -28.49
C ARG A 282 15.22 -4.42 -28.74
N PRO A 283 16.33 -5.09 -28.42
CA PRO A 283 16.29 -6.55 -28.29
C PRO A 283 15.14 -6.86 -27.36
N THR A 284 14.14 -7.59 -27.84
CA THR A 284 13.15 -8.24 -26.99
C THR A 284 13.91 -9.02 -25.94
N ALA A 285 13.98 -8.50 -24.71
CA ALA A 285 14.45 -9.21 -23.52
C ALA A 285 15.49 -10.33 -23.80
N SER A 286 16.63 -9.96 -24.40
CA SER A 286 17.78 -10.86 -24.51
C SER A 286 18.91 -10.20 -23.73
N GLY A 287 18.91 -10.44 -22.42
CA GLY A 287 19.87 -9.91 -21.47
C GLY A 287 19.34 -9.98 -20.04
N ASP A 288 19.30 -11.18 -19.49
CA ASP A 288 19.03 -11.52 -18.07
C ASP A 288 17.84 -10.82 -17.41
N THR A 289 16.63 -11.27 -17.75
CA THR A 289 15.61 -11.35 -16.69
C THR A 289 16.19 -12.29 -15.63
N ARG A 290 16.68 -11.75 -14.52
CA ARG A 290 17.16 -12.56 -13.39
C ARG A 290 15.95 -13.30 -12.83
N VAL A 291 15.74 -14.51 -13.31
CA VAL A 291 14.69 -15.39 -12.81
C VAL A 291 15.06 -15.72 -11.37
N PRO A 292 14.13 -15.58 -10.40
CA PRO A 292 14.40 -15.97 -9.02
C PRO A 292 14.87 -17.43 -8.95
N TYR A 293 16.00 -17.68 -8.28
CA TYR A 293 16.61 -19.00 -8.15
C TYR A 293 17.11 -19.25 -6.72
N PHE A 294 17.26 -20.52 -6.36
CA PHE A 294 17.79 -20.90 -5.05
C PHE A 294 19.25 -20.44 -4.89
N CYS A 295 19.63 -19.98 -3.69
CA CYS A 295 21.02 -19.65 -3.40
C CYS A 295 21.95 -20.84 -3.71
N SER A 296 23.17 -20.56 -4.17
CA SER A 296 24.17 -21.59 -4.47
C SER A 296 24.40 -22.51 -3.27
N GLY A 297 24.19 -23.81 -3.45
CA GLY A 297 24.35 -24.81 -2.37
C GLY A 297 23.19 -24.87 -1.36
N CYS A 298 22.11 -24.11 -1.56
CA CYS A 298 20.96 -24.16 -0.66
C CYS A 298 20.28 -25.54 -0.71
N PRO A 299 20.11 -26.24 0.43
CA PRO A 299 19.46 -27.55 0.45
C PRO A 299 17.99 -27.46 0.04
N HIS A 300 17.34 -26.30 0.08
CA HIS A 300 15.95 -26.14 -0.37
C HIS A 300 15.74 -26.57 -1.83
N ASN A 301 16.75 -26.43 -2.69
CA ASN A 301 16.67 -26.88 -4.08
C ASN A 301 16.51 -28.42 -4.18
N THR A 302 17.26 -29.19 -3.38
CA THR A 302 17.11 -30.64 -3.35
C THR A 302 15.93 -31.08 -2.50
N SER A 303 15.68 -30.39 -1.38
CA SER A 303 14.57 -30.67 -0.47
C SER A 303 13.20 -30.43 -1.10
N THR A 304 13.06 -29.68 -2.19
CA THR A 304 11.77 -29.51 -2.90
C THR A 304 11.45 -30.62 -3.90
N ARG A 305 12.41 -31.50 -4.22
CA ARG A 305 12.18 -32.66 -5.09
C ARG A 305 11.13 -33.61 -4.51
N LEU A 306 10.37 -34.24 -5.39
CA LEU A 306 9.27 -35.14 -5.06
C LEU A 306 9.56 -36.56 -5.56
N PRO A 307 9.02 -37.60 -4.92
CA PRO A 307 8.98 -38.93 -5.50
C PRO A 307 8.20 -38.95 -6.82
N ASP A 308 8.53 -39.89 -7.70
CA ASP A 308 7.86 -40.04 -9.00
C ASP A 308 6.35 -40.20 -8.82
N GLY A 309 5.57 -39.51 -9.66
CA GLY A 309 4.10 -39.52 -9.63
C GLY A 309 3.47 -38.72 -8.48
N SER A 310 4.26 -38.06 -7.62
CA SER A 310 3.74 -37.23 -6.54
C SER A 310 3.53 -35.78 -6.96
N LEU A 311 2.58 -35.12 -6.29
CA LEU A 311 2.30 -33.70 -6.46
C LEU A 311 2.59 -32.94 -5.16
N ALA A 312 2.92 -31.66 -5.30
CA ALA A 312 3.11 -30.77 -4.18
C ALA A 312 2.40 -29.44 -4.35
N PHE A 313 2.08 -28.82 -3.22
CA PHE A 313 1.89 -27.39 -3.13
C PHE A 313 3.21 -26.74 -2.73
N SER A 314 3.51 -25.59 -3.34
CA SER A 314 4.51 -24.68 -2.78
C SER A 314 3.92 -23.90 -1.60
N GLY A 315 4.77 -23.30 -0.76
CA GLY A 315 4.36 -22.22 0.15
C GLY A 315 4.82 -20.86 -0.38
N ILE A 316 4.48 -19.77 0.31
CA ILE A 316 5.06 -18.45 -0.01
C ILE A 316 6.44 -18.27 0.65
N GLY A 317 7.50 -18.09 -0.16
CA GLY A 317 8.88 -17.99 0.33
C GLY A 317 9.90 -18.63 -0.62
N CYS A 318 11.07 -19.04 -0.13
CA CYS A 318 12.11 -19.65 -0.97
C CYS A 318 11.64 -20.93 -1.69
N HIS A 319 10.67 -21.66 -1.15
CA HIS A 319 10.10 -22.83 -1.83
C HIS A 319 9.21 -22.48 -3.02
N THR A 320 8.71 -21.23 -3.16
CA THR A 320 8.04 -20.77 -4.39
C THR A 320 8.99 -20.81 -5.58
N LEU A 321 10.30 -20.73 -5.33
CA LEU A 321 11.32 -20.74 -6.38
C LEU A 321 11.33 -22.01 -7.22
N VAL A 322 10.80 -23.12 -6.69
CA VAL A 322 10.66 -24.37 -7.45
C VAL A 322 9.79 -24.17 -8.71
N LEU A 323 8.81 -23.26 -8.67
CA LEU A 323 7.91 -22.97 -9.79
C LEU A 323 8.65 -22.31 -10.96
N PHE A 324 9.72 -21.57 -10.68
CA PHE A 324 10.55 -20.95 -11.71
C PHE A 324 11.54 -21.93 -12.36
N ASN A 325 11.70 -23.13 -11.80
CA ASN A 325 12.57 -24.18 -12.33
C ASN A 325 11.84 -25.13 -13.31
N GLY A 326 10.62 -24.79 -13.76
CA GLY A 326 9.89 -25.53 -14.80
C GLY A 326 9.32 -26.88 -14.35
N THR A 327 8.86 -26.97 -13.10
CA THR A 327 8.19 -28.19 -12.59
C THR A 327 6.70 -28.17 -12.92
N ASP A 328 6.20 -29.29 -13.46
CA ASP A 328 4.75 -29.49 -13.68
C ASP A 328 4.07 -30.19 -12.49
N THR A 329 4.84 -30.59 -11.47
CA THR A 329 4.35 -31.37 -10.32
C THR A 329 4.13 -30.54 -9.06
N THR A 330 4.49 -29.25 -9.08
CA THR A 330 4.29 -28.35 -7.95
C THR A 330 3.32 -27.24 -8.31
N MET A 331 2.25 -27.12 -7.54
CA MET A 331 1.24 -26.09 -7.69
C MET A 331 1.64 -24.79 -6.96
N PRO A 332 1.13 -23.62 -7.39
CA PRO A 332 1.38 -22.33 -6.75
C PRO A 332 0.99 -22.29 -5.27
N PRO A 333 1.62 -21.39 -4.49
CA PRO A 333 1.33 -21.29 -3.07
C PRO A 333 -0.01 -20.60 -2.76
N THR A 334 -0.49 -20.84 -1.55
CA THR A 334 -1.59 -20.08 -0.93
C THR A 334 -1.05 -18.98 -0.01
N GLN A 335 -1.93 -18.30 0.73
CA GLN A 335 -1.52 -17.29 1.70
C GLN A 335 -0.63 -17.90 2.80
N MET A 336 0.33 -17.12 3.30
CA MET A 336 1.22 -17.52 4.38
C MET A 336 0.44 -18.02 5.60
N GLY A 337 0.77 -19.21 6.09
CA GLY A 337 0.10 -19.90 7.19
C GLY A 337 -1.08 -20.77 6.78
N GLY A 338 -1.58 -20.62 5.55
CA GLY A 338 -2.64 -21.45 4.97
C GLY A 338 -2.13 -22.60 4.12
N GLU A 339 -0.81 -22.77 4.01
CA GLU A 339 -0.17 -23.86 3.28
C GLU A 339 -0.71 -25.23 3.72
N GLY A 340 -1.12 -26.05 2.76
CA GLY A 340 -1.61 -27.41 2.96
C GLY A 340 -3.07 -27.50 3.35
N ALA A 341 -3.67 -26.43 3.88
CA ALA A 341 -5.08 -26.41 4.25
C ALA A 341 -6.01 -26.48 3.03
N ASN A 342 -5.58 -26.00 1.86
CA ASN A 342 -6.31 -26.13 0.60
C ASN A 342 -6.53 -27.61 0.19
N TRP A 343 -5.65 -28.53 0.64
CA TRP A 343 -5.86 -29.96 0.42
C TRP A 343 -7.13 -30.48 1.10
N ILE A 344 -7.52 -29.90 2.24
CA ILE A 344 -8.76 -30.27 2.96
C ILE A 344 -9.98 -30.16 2.03
N GLY A 345 -10.03 -29.09 1.23
CA GLY A 345 -11.11 -28.86 0.27
C GLY A 345 -10.97 -29.67 -1.01
N LEU A 346 -9.76 -30.00 -1.44
CA LEU A 346 -9.49 -30.68 -2.72
C LEU A 346 -9.54 -32.21 -2.63
N ALA A 347 -9.05 -32.79 -1.55
CA ALA A 347 -8.88 -34.24 -1.38
C ALA A 347 -10.15 -35.06 -1.71
N PRO A 348 -11.38 -34.63 -1.36
CA PRO A 348 -12.59 -35.39 -1.67
C PRO A 348 -12.98 -35.41 -3.17
N PHE A 349 -12.36 -34.56 -4.00
CA PHE A 349 -12.76 -34.33 -5.39
C PHE A 349 -11.69 -34.68 -6.42
N THR A 350 -10.68 -35.46 -6.02
CA THR A 350 -9.59 -35.89 -6.90
C THR A 350 -9.23 -37.36 -6.65
N GLU A 351 -8.65 -38.00 -7.66
CA GLU A 351 -8.06 -39.34 -7.55
C GLU A 351 -6.63 -39.31 -6.95
N THR A 352 -6.06 -38.12 -6.76
CA THR A 352 -4.75 -37.94 -6.14
C THR A 352 -4.78 -38.42 -4.67
N PRO A 353 -4.05 -39.48 -4.30
CA PRO A 353 -4.18 -40.09 -2.98
C PRO A 353 -3.40 -39.36 -1.87
N HIS A 354 -2.46 -38.49 -2.25
CA HIS A 354 -1.51 -37.86 -1.35
C HIS A 354 -0.98 -36.55 -1.94
N MET A 355 -0.75 -35.57 -1.08
CA MET A 355 -0.09 -34.30 -1.43
C MET A 355 1.12 -34.04 -0.55
N PHE A 356 2.17 -33.46 -1.13
CA PHE A 356 3.24 -32.81 -0.37
C PHE A 356 2.93 -31.31 -0.20
N GLN A 357 3.29 -30.72 0.94
CA GLN A 357 3.26 -29.28 1.16
C GLN A 357 4.64 -28.81 1.58
N ASN A 358 5.29 -27.97 0.77
CA ASN A 358 6.53 -27.31 1.18
C ASN A 358 6.21 -26.06 2.01
N ILE A 359 6.85 -25.89 3.17
CA ILE A 359 6.64 -24.74 4.05
C ILE A 359 7.97 -24.35 4.71
N GLY A 360 8.22 -23.05 4.91
CA GLY A 360 9.37 -22.56 5.66
C GLY A 360 9.16 -22.66 7.17
N ASP A 361 10.24 -22.63 7.93
CA ASP A 361 10.25 -22.53 9.39
C ASP A 361 9.55 -21.25 9.91
N GLY A 362 9.77 -20.10 9.28
CA GLY A 362 9.07 -18.86 9.60
C GLY A 362 7.55 -18.99 9.44
N THR A 363 7.09 -19.56 8.32
CA THR A 363 5.67 -19.78 8.06
C THR A 363 5.06 -20.82 9.00
N TYR A 364 5.80 -21.89 9.28
CA TYR A 364 5.40 -22.91 10.26
C TYR A 364 5.11 -22.28 11.62
N PHE A 365 6.02 -21.41 12.11
CA PHE A 365 5.86 -20.74 13.39
C PHE A 365 4.73 -19.69 13.38
N HIS A 366 4.63 -18.88 12.32
CA HIS A 366 3.63 -17.82 12.20
C HIS A 366 2.19 -18.35 12.32
N SER A 367 1.82 -19.35 11.50
CA SER A 367 0.49 -19.99 11.59
C SER A 367 0.39 -21.33 10.87
N GLY A 368 1.45 -21.79 10.19
CA GLY A 368 1.45 -23.09 9.50
C GLY A 368 1.21 -24.28 10.44
N LEU A 369 1.61 -24.18 11.72
CA LEU A 369 1.24 -25.17 12.74
C LEU A 369 -0.29 -25.36 12.87
N LEU A 370 -1.07 -24.28 12.73
CA LEU A 370 -2.52 -24.34 12.75
C LEU A 370 -3.08 -25.03 11.51
N ALA A 371 -2.47 -24.83 10.33
CA ALA A 371 -2.83 -25.55 9.11
C ALA A 371 -2.55 -27.06 9.23
N ILE A 372 -1.41 -27.46 9.81
CA ILE A 372 -1.11 -28.86 10.09
C ILE A 372 -2.17 -29.46 11.02
N ARG A 373 -2.52 -28.76 12.11
CA ARG A 373 -3.58 -29.19 13.03
C ARG A 373 -4.92 -29.35 12.30
N ALA A 374 -5.25 -28.44 11.39
CA ALA A 374 -6.47 -28.52 10.59
C ALA A 374 -6.45 -29.74 9.64
N SER A 375 -5.33 -30.03 8.98
CA SER A 375 -5.18 -31.22 8.13
C SER A 375 -5.36 -32.52 8.91
N VAL A 376 -4.79 -32.61 10.12
CA VAL A 376 -4.98 -33.77 11.01
C VAL A 376 -6.44 -33.91 11.40
N ALA A 377 -7.10 -32.82 11.80
CA ALA A 377 -8.52 -32.84 12.18
C ALA A 377 -9.43 -33.24 11.01
N ALA A 378 -9.06 -32.87 9.78
CA ALA A 378 -9.77 -33.25 8.56
C ALA A 378 -9.49 -34.68 8.08
N GLY A 379 -8.51 -35.37 8.66
CA GLY A 379 -8.14 -36.73 8.24
C GLY A 379 -7.60 -36.83 6.82
N VAL A 380 -7.04 -35.75 6.25
CA VAL A 380 -6.52 -35.74 4.88
C VAL A 380 -5.07 -36.23 4.81
N ASN A 381 -4.75 -36.96 3.74
CA ASN A 381 -3.42 -37.53 3.54
C ASN A 381 -2.47 -36.52 2.90
N VAL A 382 -1.67 -35.84 3.72
CA VAL A 382 -0.70 -34.80 3.31
C VAL A 382 0.61 -34.91 4.09
N THR A 383 1.74 -34.73 3.39
CA THR A 383 3.06 -34.65 4.02
C THR A 383 3.58 -33.22 3.98
N TYR A 384 3.77 -32.63 5.16
CA TYR A 384 4.41 -31.33 5.30
C TYR A 384 5.93 -31.48 5.31
N LYS A 385 6.61 -30.75 4.42
CA LYS A 385 8.06 -30.62 4.35
C LYS A 385 8.41 -29.24 4.91
N ILE A 386 8.88 -29.22 6.16
CA ILE A 386 9.33 -27.98 6.82
C ILE A 386 10.79 -27.75 6.46
N LEU A 387 11.04 -26.70 5.70
CA LEU A 387 12.35 -26.30 5.19
C LEU A 387 12.92 -25.21 6.13
N TYR A 388 13.86 -25.61 6.98
CA TYR A 388 14.45 -24.76 8.02
C TYR A 388 15.70 -24.04 7.50
N ASN A 389 15.74 -22.71 7.62
CA ASN A 389 16.88 -21.88 7.26
C ASN A 389 17.19 -20.77 8.29
N ASP A 390 16.47 -20.73 9.41
CA ASP A 390 16.62 -19.79 10.52
C ASP A 390 16.38 -18.31 10.15
N ALA A 391 15.76 -18.05 8.99
CA ALA A 391 15.62 -16.70 8.47
C ALA A 391 14.37 -16.50 7.59
N VAL A 392 13.74 -15.32 7.74
CA VAL A 392 12.71 -14.84 6.81
C VAL A 392 13.39 -14.29 5.54
N ALA A 393 13.91 -15.22 4.73
CA ALA A 393 14.91 -14.93 3.70
C ALA A 393 14.43 -14.03 2.56
N MET A 394 13.16 -14.14 2.13
CA MET A 394 12.64 -13.41 0.98
C MET A 394 12.27 -11.95 1.27
N THR A 395 12.28 -11.53 2.54
CA THR A 395 11.85 -10.19 2.98
C THR A 395 12.94 -9.41 3.70
N GLY A 396 14.20 -9.82 3.58
CA GLY A 396 15.35 -9.12 4.18
C GLY A 396 16.21 -9.96 5.13
N GLY A 397 15.90 -11.25 5.32
CA GLY A 397 16.75 -12.17 6.08
C GLY A 397 16.71 -11.91 7.59
N GLN A 398 15.59 -11.40 8.10
CA GLN A 398 15.39 -11.22 9.53
C GLN A 398 15.37 -12.58 10.25
N PRO A 399 15.74 -12.63 11.55
CA PRO A 399 15.48 -13.80 12.37
C PRO A 399 13.98 -14.14 12.38
N ILE A 400 13.67 -15.41 12.50
CA ILE A 400 12.29 -15.86 12.72
C ILE A 400 11.82 -15.46 14.13
N ASP A 401 10.52 -15.18 14.31
CA ASP A 401 9.95 -14.75 15.59
C ASP A 401 9.91 -15.85 16.67
N GLY A 402 10.26 -17.10 16.32
CA GLY A 402 10.05 -18.27 17.16
C GLY A 402 11.32 -18.95 17.66
N PRO A 403 11.32 -19.51 18.90
CA PRO A 403 12.44 -20.26 19.45
C PRO A 403 12.46 -21.71 18.91
N ILE A 404 12.37 -21.86 17.59
CA ILE A 404 12.42 -23.17 16.93
C ILE A 404 13.85 -23.47 16.50
N SER A 405 14.23 -24.74 16.60
CA SER A 405 15.53 -25.24 16.14
C SER A 405 15.36 -26.68 15.70
N VAL A 406 16.31 -27.17 14.91
CA VAL A 406 16.39 -28.59 14.57
C VAL A 406 16.99 -29.37 15.74
N GLY A 407 16.40 -30.53 16.06
CA GLY A 407 16.97 -31.45 17.06
C GLY A 407 18.39 -31.85 16.63
N ARG A 408 19.34 -31.76 17.56
CA ARG A 408 20.74 -32.14 17.34
C ARG A 408 20.94 -33.64 17.36
#